data_AF-W8YNU9-F1
#
_entry.id   AF-W8YNU9-F1
#
_cell.length_a   1.000
_cell.length_b   1.000
_cell.length_c   1.000
_cell.angle_alpha   90.00
_cell.angle_beta   90.00
_cell.angle_gamma   90.00
#
_symmetry.space_group_name_H-M   'P 1'
#
loop_
_entity.id
_entity.type
_entity.pdbx_description
1 polymer ?
#
loop_
_entity_poly.entity_id
_entity_poly.type
_entity_poly.pdbx_seq_one_letter_code
_entity_poly.pdbx_strand_id
1 'polypeptide(L)'
;MGKWHRLQSRFALNFAAAILVSLIGTIMLFSLGGQHGHGFLAQWGFQALFVAVFMFVSQMFLVVLGMPGMLFNILLLSVQLVTSGAMVPRELLSGFYSRLGDFLPATYAVQSCMNLLFGGAGTGKASWLLVAIGAAAIVISAAGVAVRKETARQAEASPATAS
;
A
#
# COMPACT_ATOMS: atom_id res chain seq x y z
N MET A 1 -27.38 -4.48 6.26
CA MET A 1 -26.70 -4.33 4.96
C MET A 1 -25.21 -4.65 5.12
N GLY A 2 -24.71 -5.64 4.36
CA GLY A 2 -23.62 -6.53 4.77
C GLY A 2 -22.25 -5.87 4.93
N LYS A 3 -21.50 -6.30 5.96
CA LYS A 3 -20.09 -5.93 6.22
C LYS A 3 -19.17 -6.12 4.99
N TRP A 4 -19.54 -7.03 4.10
CA TRP A 4 -18.89 -7.28 2.81
C TRP A 4 -19.05 -6.12 1.81
N HIS A 5 -20.24 -5.52 1.75
CA HIS A 5 -20.49 -4.31 0.95
C HIS A 5 -19.64 -3.15 1.49
N ARG A 6 -19.54 -2.98 2.81
CA ARG A 6 -18.65 -1.96 3.41
C ARG A 6 -17.17 -2.17 3.07
N LEU A 7 -16.71 -3.42 3.03
CA LEU A 7 -15.32 -3.72 2.63
C LEU A 7 -15.09 -3.40 1.16
N GLN A 8 -16.01 -3.82 0.28
CA GLN A 8 -15.95 -3.49 -1.15
C GLN A 8 -16.00 -2.00 -1.41
N SER A 9 -16.87 -1.26 -0.72
CA SER A 9 -16.94 0.20 -0.83
C SER A 9 -15.61 0.84 -0.43
N ARG A 10 -14.91 0.33 0.59
CA ARG A 10 -13.59 0.84 1.00
C ARG A 10 -12.51 0.54 -0.02
N PHE A 11 -12.48 -0.67 -0.57
CA PHE A 11 -11.53 -1.01 -1.64
C PHE A 11 -11.79 -0.19 -2.90
N ALA A 12 -13.04 -0.05 -3.31
CA ALA A 12 -13.43 0.78 -4.45
C ALA A 12 -13.08 2.27 -4.22
N LEU A 13 -13.32 2.78 -3.01
CA LEU A 13 -12.96 4.15 -2.64
C LEU A 13 -11.45 4.35 -2.65
N ASN A 14 -10.68 3.43 -2.09
CA ASN A 14 -9.21 3.50 -2.13
C ASN A 14 -8.68 3.41 -3.55
N PHE A 15 -9.26 2.57 -4.40
CA PHE A 15 -8.87 2.49 -5.81
C PHE A 15 -9.18 3.80 -6.56
N ALA A 16 -10.39 4.35 -6.38
CA ALA A 16 -10.79 5.62 -6.98
C ALA A 16 -9.92 6.78 -6.47
N ALA A 17 -9.64 6.83 -5.17
CA ALA A 17 -8.76 7.82 -4.57
C ALA A 17 -7.33 7.68 -5.11
N ALA A 18 -6.82 6.47 -5.29
CA ALA A 18 -5.50 6.25 -5.89
C ALA A 18 -5.42 6.78 -7.32
N ILE A 19 -6.45 6.54 -8.15
CA ILE A 19 -6.56 7.08 -9.50
C ILE A 19 -6.53 8.62 -9.49
N LEU A 20 -7.35 9.25 -8.63
CA LEU A 20 -7.45 10.70 -8.56
C LEU A 20 -6.16 11.35 -8.02
N VAL A 21 -5.62 10.84 -6.91
CA VAL A 21 -4.40 11.36 -6.28
C VAL A 21 -3.20 11.19 -7.21
N SER A 22 -3.08 10.04 -7.88
CA SER A 22 -2.01 9.83 -8.85
C SER A 22 -2.14 10.75 -10.05
N LEU A 23 -3.34 10.99 -10.56
CA LEU A 23 -3.55 11.90 -11.68
C LEU A 23 -3.07 13.31 -11.33
N ILE A 24 -3.50 13.83 -10.18
CA ILE A 24 -3.06 15.14 -9.68
C ILE A 24 -1.54 15.17 -9.52
N GLY A 25 -0.95 14.14 -8.91
CA GLY A 25 0.48 14.07 -8.68
C GLY A 25 1.31 13.98 -9.97
N THR A 26 0.84 13.23 -10.98
CA THR A 26 1.53 13.16 -12.28
C THR A 26 1.40 14.47 -13.05
N ILE A 27 0.23 15.13 -13.04
CA ILE A 27 0.07 16.47 -13.63
C ILE A 27 1.05 17.46 -13.00
N MET A 28 1.19 17.43 -11.67
CA MET A 28 2.12 18.30 -10.96
C MET A 28 3.58 18.02 -11.33
N LEU A 29 3.97 16.75 -11.42
CA LEU A 29 5.31 16.35 -11.88
C LEU A 29 5.62 16.84 -13.30
N PHE A 30 4.64 16.78 -14.20
CA PHE A 30 4.77 17.27 -15.57
C PHE A 30 4.87 18.80 -15.61
N SER A 31 4.06 19.50 -14.80
CA SER A 31 4.10 20.96 -14.68
C SER A 31 5.44 21.49 -14.19
N LEU A 32 6.12 20.72 -13.33
CA LEU A 32 7.46 21.04 -12.80
C LEU A 32 8.61 20.68 -13.76
N GLY A 33 8.32 20.20 -14.98
CA GLY A 33 9.32 19.89 -16.00
C GLY A 33 10.08 18.58 -15.77
N GLY A 34 9.45 17.58 -15.14
CA GLY A 34 10.08 16.26 -14.95
C GLY A 34 10.56 15.65 -16.28
N GLN A 35 11.69 14.95 -16.27
CA GLN A 35 12.14 14.17 -17.43
C GLN A 35 11.25 12.93 -17.59
N HIS A 36 10.81 12.64 -18.82
CA HIS A 36 9.81 11.60 -19.08
C HIS A 36 10.32 10.59 -20.10
N GLY A 37 11.22 9.70 -19.67
CA GLY A 37 11.74 8.64 -20.53
C GLY A 37 10.68 7.66 -21.05
N HIS A 38 9.54 7.52 -20.34
CA HIS A 38 8.50 6.51 -20.63
C HIS A 38 7.09 7.08 -20.89
N GLY A 39 6.93 8.41 -20.99
CA GLY A 39 5.65 9.08 -21.27
C GLY A 39 4.68 9.20 -20.08
N PHE A 40 3.66 10.05 -20.22
CA PHE A 40 2.70 10.39 -19.15
C PHE A 40 1.95 9.18 -18.62
N LEU A 41 1.45 8.33 -19.51
CA LEU A 41 0.57 7.22 -19.12
C LEU A 41 1.31 6.16 -18.29
N ALA A 42 2.57 5.87 -18.62
CA ALA A 42 3.38 4.93 -17.85
C ALA A 42 3.69 5.47 -16.45
N GLN A 43 4.05 6.75 -16.36
CA GLN A 43 4.31 7.41 -15.08
C GLN A 43 3.05 7.46 -14.21
N TRP A 44 1.93 7.87 -14.80
CA TRP A 44 0.65 7.91 -14.11
C TRP A 44 0.20 6.52 -13.65
N GLY A 45 0.29 5.50 -14.51
CA GLY A 45 -0.09 4.13 -14.17
C GLY A 45 0.76 3.57 -13.03
N PHE A 46 2.07 3.82 -13.05
CA PHE A 46 2.96 3.45 -11.95
C PHE A 46 2.62 4.20 -10.66
N GLN A 47 2.33 5.50 -10.76
CA GLN A 47 1.93 6.31 -9.63
C GLN A 47 0.61 5.85 -9.01
N ALA A 48 -0.40 5.55 -9.83
CA ALA A 48 -1.67 4.98 -9.42
C ALA A 48 -1.46 3.65 -8.68
N LEU A 49 -0.60 2.79 -9.22
CA LEU A 49 -0.28 1.49 -8.64
C LEU A 49 0.30 1.64 -7.23
N PHE A 50 1.38 2.40 -7.05
CA PHE A 50 2.01 2.48 -5.72
C PHE A 50 1.09 3.17 -4.70
N VAL A 51 0.34 4.20 -5.09
CA VAL A 51 -0.63 4.85 -4.18
C VAL A 51 -1.72 3.85 -3.77
N ALA A 52 -2.23 3.04 -4.69
CA ALA A 52 -3.22 2.01 -4.38
C ALA A 52 -2.67 0.96 -3.41
N VAL A 53 -1.43 0.49 -3.63
CA VAL A 53 -0.76 -0.47 -2.73
C VAL A 53 -0.61 0.11 -1.33
N PHE A 54 -0.19 1.37 -1.20
CA PHE A 54 -0.10 2.03 0.11
C PHE A 54 -1.45 2.10 0.81
N MET A 55 -2.51 2.48 0.09
CA MET A 55 -3.87 2.53 0.66
C MET A 55 -4.36 1.16 1.11
N PHE A 56 -4.11 0.10 0.34
CA PHE A 56 -4.50 -1.27 0.70
C PHE A 56 -3.71 -1.80 1.88
N VAL A 57 -2.40 -1.54 1.94
CA VAL A 57 -1.56 -1.89 3.10
C VAL A 57 -2.04 -1.16 4.35
N SER A 58 -2.34 0.13 4.25
CA SER A 58 -2.90 0.88 5.38
C SER A 58 -4.26 0.34 5.82
N GLN A 59 -5.14 0.03 4.86
CA GLN A 59 -6.43 -0.59 5.16
C GLN A 59 -6.27 -1.95 5.84
N MET A 60 -5.29 -2.77 5.42
CA MET A 60 -5.01 -4.08 6.01
C MET A 60 -4.72 -3.98 7.50
N PHE A 61 -3.83 -3.08 7.91
CA PHE A 61 -3.51 -2.88 9.32
C PHE A 61 -4.72 -2.43 10.13
N LEU A 62 -5.56 -1.55 9.57
CA LEU A 62 -6.80 -1.13 10.23
C LEU A 62 -7.81 -2.27 10.39
N VAL A 63 -7.92 -3.15 9.40
CA VAL A 63 -8.85 -4.29 9.43
C VAL A 63 -8.40 -5.34 10.45
N VAL A 64 -7.11 -5.66 10.46
CA VAL A 64 -6.50 -6.71 11.30
C VAL A 64 -6.37 -6.26 12.75
N LEU A 65 -5.85 -5.04 12.98
CA LEU A 65 -5.51 -4.56 14.33
C LEU A 65 -6.58 -3.64 14.93
N GLY A 66 -7.51 -3.10 14.14
CA GLY A 66 -8.52 -2.16 14.63
C GLY A 66 -7.93 -0.79 14.99
N MET A 67 -8.33 -0.22 16.14
CA MET A 67 -7.85 1.09 16.62
C MET A 67 -6.32 1.15 16.82
N PRO A 68 -5.66 0.15 17.44
CA PRO A 68 -4.19 0.07 17.47
C PRO A 68 -3.54 0.09 16.08
N GLY A 69 -4.24 -0.42 15.06
CA GLY A 69 -3.79 -0.41 13.68
C GLY A 69 -3.56 0.99 13.11
N MET A 70 -4.29 2.00 13.59
CA MET A 70 -4.07 3.39 13.16
C MET A 70 -2.71 3.90 13.61
N LEU A 71 -2.39 3.73 14.89
CA LEU A 71 -1.10 4.13 15.45
C LEU A 71 0.05 3.35 14.80
N PHE A 72 -0.14 2.04 14.62
CA PHE A 72 0.83 1.21 13.93
C PHE A 72 1.08 1.68 12.49
N ASN A 73 0.02 2.05 11.76
CA ASN A 73 0.16 2.55 10.40
C ASN A 73 0.94 3.86 10.33
N ILE A 74 0.71 4.79 11.26
CA ILE A 74 1.46 6.05 11.35
C ILE A 74 2.96 5.76 11.56
N LEU A 75 3.30 4.88 12.52
CA LEU A 75 4.69 4.49 12.78
C LEU A 75 5.32 3.81 11.56
N LEU A 76 4.56 2.93 10.89
CA LEU A 76 5.01 2.21 9.72
C LEU A 76 5.33 3.16 8.56
N LEU A 77 4.53 4.21 8.35
CA LEU A 77 4.81 5.22 7.32
C LEU A 77 6.13 5.95 7.60
N SER A 78 6.41 6.27 8.87
CA SER A 78 7.69 6.87 9.27
C SER A 78 8.87 5.94 9.00
N VAL A 79 8.74 4.66 9.37
CA VAL A 79 9.77 3.63 9.09
C VAL A 79 9.97 3.46 7.58
N GLN A 80 8.89 3.44 6.81
CA GLN A 80 8.92 3.35 5.35
C GLN A 80 9.71 4.49 4.74
N LEU A 81 9.50 5.73 5.20
CA LEU A 81 10.21 6.88 4.68
C LEU A 81 11.73 6.73 4.85
N VAL A 82 12.18 6.35 6.05
CA VAL A 82 13.61 6.19 6.38
C VAL A 82 14.25 5.00 5.65
N THR A 83 13.49 3.92 5.45
CA THR A 83 14.01 2.67 4.84
C THR A 83 13.88 2.61 3.31
N SER A 84 13.06 3.49 2.72
CA SER A 84 12.72 3.46 1.29
C SER A 84 13.86 3.77 0.34
N GLY A 85 14.95 4.39 0.83
CA GLY A 85 16.02 4.90 -0.02
C GLY A 85 15.76 6.30 -0.59
N ALA A 86 14.63 6.95 -0.25
CA ALA A 86 14.30 8.28 -0.75
C ALA A 86 15.15 9.41 -0.15
N MET A 87 15.52 9.31 1.13
CA MET A 87 16.35 10.31 1.83
C MET A 87 17.84 9.99 1.78
N VAL A 88 18.19 8.72 1.98
CA VAL A 88 19.56 8.21 1.97
C VAL A 88 19.61 7.02 1.02
N PRO A 89 20.55 6.97 0.06
CA PRO A 89 20.71 5.83 -0.84
C PRO A 89 20.77 4.51 -0.09
N ARG A 90 20.16 3.47 -0.67
CA ARG A 90 19.95 2.19 0.00
C ARG A 90 21.27 1.49 0.36
N GLU A 91 22.29 1.75 -0.43
CA GLU A 91 23.66 1.26 -0.28
C GLU A 91 24.35 1.85 0.97
N LEU A 92 23.85 2.98 1.47
CA LEU A 92 24.38 3.68 2.64
C LEU A 92 23.54 3.43 3.90
N LEU A 93 22.41 2.73 3.80
CA LEU A 93 21.61 2.33 4.96
C LEU A 93 22.30 1.20 5.72
N SER A 94 22.20 1.23 7.05
CA SER A 94 22.68 0.10 7.85
C SER A 94 21.92 -1.18 7.49
N GLY A 95 22.57 -2.34 7.69
CA GLY A 95 21.99 -3.64 7.32
C GLY A 95 20.64 -3.96 7.99
N PHE A 96 20.34 -3.31 9.11
CA PHE A 96 19.03 -3.42 9.76
C PHE A 96 17.94 -2.68 8.98
N TYR A 97 18.18 -1.41 8.62
CA TYR A 97 17.20 -0.60 7.90
C TYR A 97 16.96 -1.10 6.47
N SER A 98 17.99 -1.57 5.78
CA SER A 98 17.85 -2.10 4.42
C SER A 98 16.98 -3.36 4.38
N ARG A 99 17.22 -4.32 5.29
CA ARG A 99 16.39 -5.54 5.43
C ARG A 99 14.96 -5.23 5.83
N LEU A 100 14.75 -4.27 6.73
CA LEU A 100 13.40 -3.85 7.11
C LEU A 100 12.65 -3.25 5.91
N GLY A 101 13.35 -2.45 5.10
CA GLY A 101 12.84 -1.88 3.86
C GLY A 101 12.45 -2.92 2.80
N ASP A 102 13.09 -4.10 2.76
CA ASP A 102 12.78 -5.14 1.77
C ASP A 102 11.34 -5.67 1.87
N PHE A 103 10.70 -5.56 3.03
CA PHE A 103 9.31 -6.00 3.20
C PHE A 103 8.29 -4.88 2.93
N LEU A 104 8.76 -3.67 2.68
CA LEU A 104 7.93 -2.48 2.66
C LEU A 104 7.70 -1.97 1.22
N PRO A 105 6.46 -1.57 0.88
CA PRO A 105 6.14 -1.13 -0.47
C PRO A 105 6.88 0.17 -0.85
N ALA A 106 7.18 1.04 0.11
CA ALA A 106 7.89 2.30 -0.15
C ALA A 106 9.24 2.11 -0.84
N THR A 107 9.98 1.07 -0.48
CA THR A 107 11.28 0.80 -1.08
C THR A 107 11.17 0.52 -2.58
N TYR A 108 10.22 -0.35 -2.95
CA TYR A 108 10.00 -0.71 -4.35
C TYR A 108 9.38 0.43 -5.15
N ALA A 109 8.57 1.27 -4.51
CA ALA A 109 8.03 2.48 -5.10
C ALA A 109 9.14 3.48 -5.46
N VAL A 110 10.06 3.76 -4.54
CA VAL A 110 11.20 4.67 -4.75
C VAL A 110 12.14 4.11 -5.80
N GLN A 111 12.52 2.83 -5.70
CA GLN A 111 13.42 2.20 -6.66
C GLN A 111 12.86 2.24 -8.08
N SER A 112 11.57 1.94 -8.24
CA SER A 112 10.93 1.98 -9.56
C SER A 112 10.75 3.42 -10.08
N CYS A 113 10.46 4.38 -9.19
CA CYS A 113 10.39 5.80 -9.53
C CYS A 113 11.74 6.33 -10.04
N MET A 114 12.83 6.03 -9.33
CA MET A 114 14.19 6.37 -9.77
C MET A 114 14.52 5.74 -11.13
N ASN A 115 14.17 4.46 -11.32
CA ASN A 115 14.39 3.79 -12.60
C ASN A 115 13.58 4.40 -13.75
N LEU A 116 12.33 4.82 -13.51
CA LEU A 116 11.47 5.45 -14.52
C LEU A 116 11.89 6.88 -14.87
N LEU A 117 12.33 7.65 -13.87
CA LEU A 117 12.73 9.05 -14.06
C LEU A 117 14.12 9.18 -14.69
N PHE A 118 15.06 8.32 -14.30
CA PHE A 118 16.47 8.44 -14.67
C PHE A 118 16.99 7.34 -15.62
N GLY A 119 16.13 6.40 -16.04
CA GLY A 119 16.50 5.38 -17.03
C GLY A 119 17.36 4.24 -16.48
N GLY A 120 16.96 3.65 -15.34
CA GLY A 120 17.69 2.58 -14.66
C GLY A 120 17.56 1.18 -15.31
N ALA A 121 18.22 0.17 -14.72
CA ALA A 121 18.38 -1.20 -15.24
C ALA A 121 17.09 -2.07 -15.35
N GLY A 122 15.91 -1.45 -15.32
CA GLY A 122 14.60 -2.09 -15.46
C GLY A 122 13.72 -1.97 -14.22
N THR A 123 12.45 -1.62 -14.42
CA THR A 123 11.41 -1.48 -13.37
C THR A 123 10.65 -2.75 -13.06
N GLY A 124 10.78 -3.80 -13.89
CA GLY A 124 9.91 -4.97 -13.85
C GLY A 124 9.88 -5.70 -12.49
N LYS A 125 11.05 -5.97 -11.91
CA LYS A 125 11.14 -6.73 -10.64
C LYS A 125 10.56 -5.97 -9.45
N ALA A 126 10.93 -4.70 -9.29
CA ALA A 126 10.44 -3.87 -8.20
C ALA A 126 8.93 -3.58 -8.33
N SER A 127 8.46 -3.31 -9.56
CA SER A 127 7.02 -3.14 -9.84
C SER A 127 6.23 -4.42 -9.54
N TRP A 128 6.76 -5.59 -9.89
CA TRP A 128 6.13 -6.87 -9.57
C TRP A 128 6.03 -7.13 -8.07
N LEU A 129 7.10 -6.86 -7.32
CA LEU A 129 7.09 -6.98 -5.85
C LEU A 129 6.05 -6.05 -5.22
N LEU A 130 5.91 -4.83 -5.76
CA LEU A 130 4.90 -3.88 -5.32
C LEU A 130 3.47 -4.39 -5.55
N VAL A 131 3.20 -4.98 -6.72
CA VAL A 131 1.92 -5.65 -7.02
C VAL A 131 1.67 -6.81 -6.06
N ALA A 132 2.70 -7.63 -5.80
CA ALA A 132 2.59 -8.76 -4.89
C ALA A 132 2.25 -8.33 -3.45
N ILE A 133 2.86 -7.25 -2.95
CA ILE A 133 2.54 -6.65 -1.64
C ILE A 133 1.09 -6.16 -1.61
N GLY A 134 0.64 -5.47 -2.67
CA GLY A 134 -0.74 -5.01 -2.78
C GLY A 134 -1.74 -6.16 -2.77
N ALA A 135 -1.49 -7.21 -3.55
CA ALA A 135 -2.32 -8.40 -3.61
C ALA A 135 -2.39 -9.10 -2.25
N ALA A 136 -1.25 -9.27 -1.58
CA ALA A 136 -1.19 -9.83 -0.23
C ALA A 136 -2.01 -9.00 0.76
N ALA A 137 -1.91 -7.67 0.72
CA ALA A 137 -2.68 -6.77 1.58
C ALA A 137 -4.20 -6.91 1.37
N ILE A 138 -4.65 -7.05 0.12
CA ILE A 138 -6.07 -7.30 -0.19
C ILE A 138 -6.53 -8.65 0.36
N VAL A 139 -5.75 -9.71 0.14
CA VAL A 139 -6.07 -11.08 0.61
C VAL A 139 -6.16 -11.13 2.13
N ILE A 140 -5.18 -10.57 2.83
CA ILE A 140 -5.14 -10.52 4.30
C ILE A 140 -6.33 -9.70 4.83
N SER A 141 -6.63 -8.56 4.21
CA SER A 141 -7.79 -7.75 4.57
C SER A 141 -9.11 -8.50 4.39
N ALA A 142 -9.27 -9.23 3.28
CA ALA A 142 -10.47 -10.03 3.02
C ALA A 142 -10.61 -11.17 4.04
N ALA A 143 -9.52 -11.88 4.33
CA ALA A 143 -9.47 -12.92 5.35
C ALA A 143 -9.80 -12.37 6.75
N GLY A 144 -9.22 -11.24 7.14
CA GLY A 144 -9.47 -10.60 8.43
C GLY A 144 -10.95 -10.22 8.63
N VAL A 145 -11.63 -9.77 7.57
CA VAL A 145 -13.08 -9.52 7.63
C VAL A 145 -13.89 -10.81 7.70
N ALA A 146 -13.49 -11.86 6.97
CA ALA A 146 -14.16 -13.16 6.99
C ALA A 146 -14.12 -13.79 8.40
N VAL A 147 -12.95 -13.82 9.04
CA VAL A 147 -12.79 -14.35 10.41
C VAL A 147 -13.62 -13.57 11.41
N ARG A 148 -13.56 -12.23 11.40
CA ARG A 148 -14.36 -11.39 12.32
C ARG A 148 -15.87 -11.54 12.12
N LYS A 149 -16.32 -11.88 10.91
CA LYS A 149 -17.73 -12.19 10.63
C LYS A 149 -18.13 -13.51 11.29
N GLU A 150 -17.28 -14.52 11.23
CA GLU A 150 -17.53 -15.83 11.82
C GLU A 150 -17.56 -15.78 13.34
N THR A 151 -16.59 -15.10 13.97
CA THR A 151 -16.58 -14.89 15.43
C THR A 151 -17.82 -14.15 15.92
N ALA A 152 -18.25 -13.10 15.22
CA ALA A 152 -19.46 -12.35 15.59
C ALA A 152 -20.74 -13.21 15.45
N ARG A 153 -20.82 -14.05 14.42
CA ARG A 153 -21.96 -14.95 14.19
C ARG A 153 -22.03 -16.07 15.24
N GLN A 154 -20.89 -16.58 15.69
CA GLN A 154 -20.81 -17.58 16.76
C GLN A 154 -21.19 -17.00 18.13
N ALA A 155 -20.76 -15.77 18.44
CA ALA A 155 -21.15 -15.07 19.67
C ALA A 155 -22.65 -14.80 19.75
N GLU A 156 -23.29 -14.41 18.64
CA GLU A 156 -24.75 -14.23 18.56
C GLU A 156 -25.53 -15.57 18.64
N ALA A 157 -24.91 -16.69 18.27
CA ALA A 157 -25.51 -18.02 18.35
C ALA A 157 -25.39 -18.68 19.74
N SER A 158 -24.68 -18.05 20.69
CA SER A 158 -24.54 -18.51 22.07
C SER A 158 -25.20 -17.59 23.12
N PRO A 159 -26.51 -17.24 23.07
CA PRO A 159 -27.15 -16.49 24.16
C PRO A 159 -27.87 -17.35 25.22
N ALA A 160 -27.76 -18.69 25.23
CA ALA A 160 -28.65 -19.51 26.07
C ALA A 160 -27.98 -20.71 26.77
N THR A 161 -27.01 -20.46 27.65
CA THR A 161 -26.68 -21.38 28.78
C THR A 161 -25.99 -20.60 29.91
N ALA A 162 -26.72 -19.69 30.54
CA ALA A 162 -26.38 -19.18 31.87
C ALA A 162 -27.67 -18.74 32.55
N SER A 163 -28.48 -19.75 32.90
CA SER A 163 -29.49 -19.69 33.96
C SER A 163 -28.82 -19.77 35.31
#